data_AF-A0A9R1TU00-F1
#
_entry.id   AF-A0A9R1TU00-F1
#
_cell.length_a   1.000
_cell.length_b   1.000
_cell.length_c   1.000
_cell.angle_alpha   90.00
_cell.angle_beta   90.00
_cell.angle_gamma   90.00
#
_symmetry.space_group_name_H-M   'P 1'
#
loop_
_entity.id
_entity.type
_entity.pdbx_description
1 polymer ?
#
loop_
_entity_poly.entity_id
_entity_poly.type
_entity_poly.pdbx_seq_one_letter_code
_entity_poly.pdbx_strand_id
1 'polypeptide(L)'
;MVDNWRSWCCWTTSYWMIYICILLVCRIKESTQQIVIEELKVPKVVKAGDNTSVILDCVYDLHNSSTRGLVVKWYVNDTILLYQWIYGLPPITDPTDEHIQCGYKATDDPTTMYRAMKINNLNIKHTGDYKCNVFSVADDVSRETSMIVYSPEETFDLKYEKNDDESGEVVEVTCIAGGLYPEPTLEISVNDIVFNRTEDFDAVRQDDGKYNITAVLIAENAHLQGETVIKCTLRIPNANYTNWRFLTYSSGTATSTPSVTTNLLRKMDIQVINNTEPNTDNGGDATTLTLSTSLIIAVILFLSTDTWHGWTGCYDR
;
A
#
# COMPACT_ATOMS: atom_id res chain seq x y z
N MET A 1 6.86 86.23 4.17
CA MET A 1 5.58 85.47 4.12
C MET A 1 5.54 84.54 2.90
N VAL A 2 6.53 83.66 2.68
CA VAL A 2 6.47 82.69 1.56
C VAL A 2 7.25 81.42 1.89
N ASP A 3 7.05 80.79 3.06
CA ASP A 3 7.82 79.55 3.37
C ASP A 3 7.03 78.45 4.10
N ASN A 4 5.72 78.59 4.31
CA ASN A 4 4.98 77.62 5.13
C ASN A 4 3.95 76.75 4.40
N TRP A 5 3.79 76.91 3.08
CA TRP A 5 2.81 76.14 2.30
C TRP A 5 3.42 74.92 1.58
N ARG A 6 4.74 74.90 1.38
CA ARG A 6 5.45 73.79 0.71
C ARG A 6 5.66 72.57 1.62
N SER A 7 5.70 72.74 2.93
CA SER A 7 5.88 71.64 3.90
C SER A 7 4.57 70.89 4.17
N TRP A 8 3.44 71.59 4.30
CA TRP A 8 2.13 70.98 4.54
C TRP A 8 1.60 70.16 3.37
N CYS A 9 1.82 70.60 2.10
CA CYS A 9 1.46 69.79 0.93
C CYS A 9 2.31 68.51 0.76
N CYS A 10 3.50 68.46 1.34
CA CYS A 10 4.42 67.31 1.24
C CYS A 10 4.09 66.21 2.27
N TRP A 11 3.55 66.60 3.44
CA TRP A 11 3.17 65.66 4.49
C TRP A 11 1.82 65.00 4.21
N THR A 12 0.82 65.74 3.73
CA THR A 12 -0.50 65.18 3.38
C THR A 12 -0.44 64.20 2.21
N THR A 13 0.45 64.44 1.25
CA THR A 13 0.69 63.53 0.11
C THR A 13 1.40 62.25 0.54
N SER A 14 2.31 62.32 1.51
CA SER A 14 3.00 61.14 2.08
C SER A 14 2.05 60.21 2.83
N TYR A 15 1.17 60.74 3.70
CA TYR A 15 0.18 59.92 4.41
C TYR A 15 -0.86 59.29 3.47
N TRP A 16 -1.26 60.00 2.42
CA TRP A 16 -2.19 59.48 1.42
C TRP A 16 -1.56 58.38 0.57
N MET A 17 -0.29 58.53 0.21
CA MET A 17 0.49 57.47 -0.47
C MET A 17 0.70 56.25 0.42
N ILE A 18 0.98 56.44 1.72
CA ILE A 18 1.09 55.33 2.68
C ILE A 18 -0.25 54.62 2.84
N TYR A 19 -1.36 55.36 2.93
CA TYR A 19 -2.71 54.78 3.04
C TYR A 19 -3.12 54.03 1.77
N ILE A 20 -2.78 54.56 0.58
CA ILE A 20 -2.98 53.87 -0.70
C ILE A 20 -2.08 52.63 -0.79
N CYS A 21 -0.83 52.70 -0.35
CA CYS A 21 0.05 51.52 -0.27
C CYS A 21 -0.48 50.48 0.71
N ILE A 22 -1.02 50.86 1.87
CA ILE A 22 -1.65 49.93 2.82
C ILE A 22 -2.92 49.32 2.22
N LEU A 23 -3.76 50.10 1.54
CA LEU A 23 -4.94 49.58 0.84
C LEU A 23 -4.56 48.65 -0.33
N LEU A 24 -3.49 48.95 -1.05
CA LEU A 24 -2.96 48.09 -2.12
C LEU A 24 -2.37 46.80 -1.54
N VAL A 25 -1.59 46.87 -0.45
CA VAL A 25 -1.01 45.69 0.23
C VAL A 25 -2.07 44.84 0.93
N CYS A 26 -3.13 45.44 1.51
CA CYS A 26 -4.25 44.71 2.11
C CYS A 26 -5.14 44.00 1.07
N ARG A 27 -5.07 44.37 -0.22
CA ARG A 27 -5.79 43.69 -1.31
C ARG A 27 -5.03 42.49 -1.87
N ILE A 28 -3.77 42.26 -1.48
CA ILE A 28 -2.95 41.11 -1.89
C ILE A 28 -3.04 39.97 -0.86
N LYS A 29 -4.20 39.80 -0.21
CA LYS A 29 -4.58 38.46 0.27
C LYS A 29 -5.20 37.73 -0.91
N GLU A 30 -4.39 37.43 -1.91
CA GLU A 30 -4.74 36.38 -2.86
C GLU A 30 -4.82 35.10 -2.05
N SER A 31 -6.05 34.60 -1.86
CA SER A 31 -6.23 33.21 -1.48
C SER A 31 -5.43 32.40 -2.48
N THR A 32 -4.41 31.68 -2.02
CA THR A 32 -3.65 30.78 -2.89
C THR A 32 -4.65 29.78 -3.49
N GLN A 33 -4.95 29.97 -4.77
CA GLN A 33 -5.83 29.11 -5.55
C GLN A 33 -4.95 28.00 -6.10
N GLN A 34 -4.74 26.97 -5.30
CA GLN A 34 -3.93 25.82 -5.70
C GLN A 34 -4.61 24.55 -5.23
N ILE A 35 -4.64 23.53 -6.09
CA ILE A 35 -5.07 22.18 -5.72
C ILE A 35 -4.21 21.68 -4.56
N VAL A 36 -4.82 21.06 -3.56
CA VAL A 36 -4.10 20.44 -2.43
C VAL A 36 -4.51 18.99 -2.32
N ILE A 37 -3.53 18.08 -2.25
CA ILE A 37 -3.77 16.70 -1.80
C ILE A 37 -3.83 16.74 -0.27
N GLU A 38 -5.02 16.68 0.29
CA GLU A 38 -5.24 16.69 1.74
C GLU A 38 -4.70 15.42 2.37
N GLU A 39 -5.06 14.27 1.81
CA GLU A 39 -4.74 12.95 2.36
C GLU A 39 -4.43 11.95 1.24
N LEU A 40 -3.36 11.17 1.42
CA LEU A 40 -3.04 10.06 0.55
C LEU A 40 -3.21 8.77 1.36
N LYS A 41 -4.30 8.04 1.08
CA LYS A 41 -4.67 6.83 1.80
C LYS A 41 -4.13 5.62 1.06
N VAL A 42 -2.98 5.17 1.52
CA VAL A 42 -2.32 3.94 1.05
C VAL A 42 -1.93 3.14 2.28
N PRO A 43 -2.42 1.88 2.41
CA PRO A 43 -2.03 1.03 3.52
C PRO A 43 -0.51 0.80 3.53
N LYS A 44 0.13 0.96 4.68
CA LYS A 44 1.59 0.75 4.78
C LYS A 44 1.98 -0.72 4.63
N VAL A 45 1.18 -1.62 5.20
CA VAL A 45 1.42 -3.07 5.22
C VAL A 45 0.10 -3.79 5.03
N VAL A 46 0.05 -4.75 4.10
CA VAL A 46 -1.14 -5.57 3.81
C VAL A 46 -0.70 -7.01 3.55
N LYS A 47 -1.51 -7.97 3.99
CA LYS A 47 -1.26 -9.38 3.73
C LYS A 47 -1.66 -9.74 2.29
N ALA A 48 -0.81 -10.48 1.59
CA ALA A 48 -1.15 -11.11 0.31
C ALA A 48 -2.27 -12.15 0.48
N GLY A 49 -3.10 -12.30 -0.55
CA GLY A 49 -4.07 -13.38 -0.59
C GLY A 49 -5.17 -13.19 -1.63
N ASP A 50 -5.77 -14.30 -2.03
CA ASP A 50 -6.95 -14.30 -2.90
C ASP A 50 -8.14 -13.66 -2.17
N ASN A 51 -8.94 -12.88 -2.89
CA ASN A 51 -10.06 -12.10 -2.35
C ASN A 51 -9.66 -10.99 -1.35
N THR A 52 -8.38 -10.69 -1.20
CA THR A 52 -7.94 -9.47 -0.51
C THR A 52 -8.00 -8.30 -1.48
N SER A 53 -8.42 -7.13 -1.01
CA SER A 53 -8.41 -5.91 -1.83
C SER A 53 -8.04 -4.69 -1.01
N VAL A 54 -7.43 -3.71 -1.66
CA VAL A 54 -7.09 -2.41 -1.07
C VAL A 54 -7.58 -1.29 -1.96
N ILE A 55 -7.92 -0.18 -1.33
CA ILE A 55 -8.29 1.06 -2.00
C ILE A 55 -7.18 2.06 -1.71
N LEU A 56 -6.58 2.55 -2.79
CA LEU A 56 -5.62 3.64 -2.80
C LEU A 56 -6.42 4.91 -3.13
N ASP A 57 -6.64 5.78 -2.15
CA ASP A 57 -7.49 6.97 -2.29
C ASP A 57 -6.66 8.25 -2.16
N CYS A 58 -6.76 9.12 -3.15
CA CYS A 58 -6.07 10.38 -3.22
C CYS A 58 -7.06 11.50 -2.98
N VAL A 59 -7.23 11.87 -1.71
CA VAL A 59 -8.18 12.90 -1.30
C VAL A 59 -7.55 14.25 -1.56
N TYR A 60 -8.02 14.92 -2.61
CA TYR A 60 -7.65 16.30 -2.93
C TYR A 60 -8.84 17.24 -2.82
N ASP A 61 -8.54 18.50 -2.56
CA ASP A 61 -9.45 19.62 -2.68
C ASP A 61 -8.98 20.51 -3.85
N LEU A 62 -9.91 20.82 -4.76
CA LEU A 62 -9.66 21.77 -5.84
C LEU A 62 -9.74 23.22 -5.35
N HIS A 63 -10.32 23.46 -4.18
CA HIS A 63 -10.68 24.78 -3.68
C HIS A 63 -11.45 25.57 -4.77
N ASN A 64 -10.86 26.68 -5.26
CA ASN A 64 -11.41 27.47 -6.37
C ASN A 64 -10.63 27.27 -7.68
N SER A 65 -9.75 26.28 -7.76
CA SER A 65 -9.01 25.94 -8.97
C SER A 65 -9.93 25.36 -10.05
N SER A 66 -9.52 25.53 -11.30
CA SER A 66 -10.31 25.14 -12.46
C SER A 66 -10.36 23.61 -12.63
N THR A 67 -11.56 23.05 -12.80
CA THR A 67 -11.77 21.64 -13.21
C THR A 67 -11.36 21.38 -14.67
N ARG A 68 -11.09 22.43 -15.44
CA ARG A 68 -10.63 22.30 -16.84
C ARG A 68 -9.31 21.55 -16.89
N GLY A 69 -9.30 20.45 -17.65
CA GLY A 69 -8.11 19.61 -17.79
C GLY A 69 -7.74 18.87 -16.50
N LEU A 70 -8.69 18.67 -15.58
CA LEU A 70 -8.48 17.86 -14.38
C LEU A 70 -8.14 16.42 -14.77
N VAL A 71 -6.99 15.94 -14.30
CA VAL A 71 -6.49 14.59 -14.49
C VAL A 71 -5.96 14.06 -13.16
N VAL A 72 -6.32 12.83 -12.81
CA VAL A 72 -5.75 12.10 -11.68
C VAL A 72 -4.97 10.91 -12.22
N LYS A 73 -3.72 10.75 -11.79
CA LYS A 73 -2.84 9.66 -12.20
C LYS A 73 -2.27 8.95 -10.98
N TRP A 74 -2.21 7.63 -11.05
CA TRP A 74 -1.49 6.82 -10.08
C TRP A 74 -0.30 6.15 -10.74
N TYR A 75 0.86 6.35 -10.13
CA TYR A 75 2.10 5.72 -10.49
C TYR A 75 2.57 4.78 -9.41
N VAL A 76 3.30 3.73 -9.79
CA VAL A 76 4.11 2.93 -8.88
C VAL A 76 5.59 3.04 -9.26
N ASN A 77 6.46 3.14 -8.25
CA ASN A 77 7.91 3.29 -8.39
C ASN A 77 8.27 4.40 -9.40
N ASP A 78 7.62 5.56 -9.22
CA ASP A 78 7.73 6.79 -10.00
C ASP A 78 7.34 6.77 -11.49
N THR A 79 7.48 5.64 -12.16
CA THR A 79 7.58 5.55 -13.63
C THR A 79 6.43 4.77 -14.26
N ILE A 80 5.87 3.80 -13.55
CA ILE A 80 4.84 2.91 -14.09
C ILE A 80 3.47 3.55 -13.82
N LEU A 81 2.80 4.03 -14.87
CA LEU A 81 1.43 4.52 -14.78
C LEU A 81 0.49 3.31 -14.66
N LEU A 82 -0.22 3.20 -13.53
CA LEU A 82 -1.19 2.11 -13.29
C LEU A 82 -2.62 2.52 -13.62
N TYR A 83 -2.93 3.79 -13.42
CA TYR A 83 -4.28 4.31 -13.53
C TYR A 83 -4.25 5.77 -13.94
N GLN A 84 -5.19 6.15 -14.82
CA GLN A 84 -5.44 7.53 -15.17
C GLN A 84 -6.93 7.79 -15.27
N TRP A 85 -7.36 8.92 -14.74
CA TRP A 85 -8.69 9.44 -14.91
C TRP A 85 -8.63 10.88 -15.40
N ILE A 86 -9.36 11.19 -16.47
CA ILE A 86 -9.56 12.54 -16.99
C ILE A 86 -11.00 12.94 -16.69
N TYR A 87 -11.22 14.09 -16.06
CA TYR A 87 -12.55 14.56 -15.73
C TYR A 87 -13.48 14.61 -16.96
N GLY A 88 -14.68 14.04 -16.82
CA GLY A 88 -15.65 13.88 -17.91
C GLY A 88 -15.47 12.62 -18.77
N LEU A 89 -14.39 11.84 -18.55
CA LEU A 89 -14.14 10.56 -19.20
C LEU A 89 -14.14 9.42 -18.16
N PRO A 90 -14.44 8.18 -18.57
CA PRO A 90 -14.17 7.00 -17.76
C PRO A 90 -12.67 6.88 -17.44
N PRO A 91 -12.31 6.28 -16.29
CA PRO A 91 -10.92 5.95 -16.01
C PRO A 91 -10.36 4.92 -16.99
N ILE A 92 -9.04 4.84 -17.05
CA ILE A 92 -8.26 3.85 -17.78
C ILE A 92 -7.22 3.26 -16.83
N THR A 93 -6.94 1.96 -16.98
CA THR A 93 -5.96 1.22 -16.18
C THR A 93 -4.89 0.62 -17.09
N ASP A 94 -3.75 0.28 -16.50
CA ASP A 94 -2.73 -0.52 -17.19
C ASP A 94 -3.37 -1.83 -17.71
N PRO A 95 -3.30 -2.12 -19.01
CA PRO A 95 -3.88 -3.33 -19.58
C PRO A 95 -3.16 -4.61 -19.13
N THR A 96 -1.93 -4.51 -18.64
CA THR A 96 -1.13 -5.64 -18.15
C THR A 96 -1.43 -6.01 -16.70
N ASP A 97 -2.10 -5.14 -15.97
CA ASP A 97 -2.50 -5.37 -14.58
C ASP A 97 -4.00 -5.70 -14.49
N GLU A 98 -4.31 -6.99 -14.38
CA GLU A 98 -5.67 -7.50 -14.21
C GLU A 98 -6.23 -7.31 -12.79
N HIS A 99 -5.39 -6.94 -11.83
CA HIS A 99 -5.78 -6.79 -10.43
C HIS A 99 -6.47 -5.45 -10.17
N ILE A 100 -6.23 -4.44 -11.00
CA ILE A 100 -6.83 -3.12 -10.86
C ILE A 100 -8.29 -3.15 -11.32
N GLN A 101 -9.20 -2.84 -10.40
CA GLN A 101 -10.63 -2.73 -10.71
C GLN A 101 -10.91 -1.44 -11.50
N CYS A 102 -11.24 -1.61 -12.78
CA CYS A 102 -11.75 -0.55 -13.63
C CYS A 102 -13.02 0.08 -13.03
N GLY A 103 -13.10 1.41 -13.02
CA GLY A 103 -14.35 2.13 -12.70
C GLY A 103 -14.77 2.13 -11.22
N TYR A 104 -13.88 1.84 -10.28
CA TYR A 104 -14.16 2.05 -8.85
C TYR A 104 -14.49 3.52 -8.56
N LYS A 105 -15.65 3.78 -7.94
CA LYS A 105 -16.10 5.12 -7.55
C LYS A 105 -15.79 5.38 -6.09
N ALA A 106 -14.97 6.39 -5.82
CA ALA A 106 -14.60 6.84 -4.48
C ALA A 106 -15.68 7.70 -3.83
N THR A 107 -16.35 8.53 -4.63
CA THR A 107 -17.40 9.48 -4.21
C THR A 107 -18.47 9.60 -5.29
N ASP A 108 -19.62 10.20 -4.96
CA ASP A 108 -20.64 10.56 -5.95
C ASP A 108 -20.40 11.93 -6.60
N ASP A 109 -19.45 12.71 -6.08
CA ASP A 109 -19.12 14.04 -6.59
C ASP A 109 -18.37 13.92 -7.94
N PRO A 110 -18.84 14.58 -9.02
CA PRO A 110 -18.27 14.43 -10.35
C PRO A 110 -16.77 14.74 -10.45
N THR A 111 -16.28 15.68 -9.63
CA THR A 111 -14.90 16.16 -9.66
C THR A 111 -13.95 15.30 -8.84
N THR A 112 -14.46 14.35 -8.06
CA THR A 112 -13.67 13.46 -7.18
C THR A 112 -14.03 11.97 -7.31
N MET A 113 -15.04 11.64 -8.12
CA MET A 113 -15.63 10.29 -8.27
C MET A 113 -14.59 9.19 -8.52
N TYR A 114 -13.59 9.45 -9.36
CA TYR A 114 -12.61 8.46 -9.80
C TYR A 114 -11.20 8.82 -9.32
N ARG A 115 -11.08 9.45 -8.13
CA ARG A 115 -9.77 9.78 -7.55
C ARG A 115 -9.03 8.59 -6.93
N ALA A 116 -9.75 7.48 -6.70
CA ALA A 116 -9.22 6.30 -6.03
C ALA A 116 -9.09 5.10 -6.99
N MET A 117 -8.07 4.30 -6.76
CA MET A 117 -7.81 3.04 -7.45
C MET A 117 -8.01 1.87 -6.48
N LYS A 118 -8.70 0.81 -6.92
CA LYS A 118 -8.89 -0.41 -6.13
C LYS A 118 -8.12 -1.56 -6.75
N ILE A 119 -7.30 -2.26 -5.97
CA ILE A 119 -6.54 -3.44 -6.37
C ILE A 119 -7.14 -4.67 -5.68
N ASN A 120 -7.44 -5.73 -6.44
CA ASN A 120 -7.99 -6.99 -5.97
C ASN A 120 -6.96 -8.13 -6.08
N ASN A 121 -7.12 -9.20 -5.28
CA ASN A 121 -6.26 -10.38 -5.28
C ASN A 121 -4.78 -9.99 -5.09
N LEU A 122 -4.48 -9.35 -3.96
CA LEU A 122 -3.13 -8.83 -3.72
C LEU A 122 -2.09 -9.94 -3.64
N ASN A 123 -1.06 -9.79 -4.46
CA ASN A 123 0.19 -10.52 -4.40
C ASN A 123 1.39 -9.59 -4.13
N ILE A 124 2.56 -10.17 -3.90
CA ILE A 124 3.79 -9.45 -3.51
C ILE A 124 4.26 -8.41 -4.54
N LYS A 125 3.87 -8.54 -5.82
CA LYS A 125 4.27 -7.61 -6.90
C LYS A 125 3.61 -6.23 -6.77
N HIS A 126 2.55 -6.12 -5.97
CA HIS A 126 1.94 -4.82 -5.64
C HIS A 126 2.67 -4.10 -4.49
N THR A 127 3.84 -4.58 -4.06
CA THR A 127 4.72 -3.81 -3.17
C THR A 127 5.41 -2.72 -3.97
N GLY A 128 5.40 -1.49 -3.46
CA GLY A 128 6.08 -0.37 -4.12
C GLY A 128 5.74 0.99 -3.54
N ASP A 129 6.33 2.02 -4.15
CA ASP A 129 6.07 3.43 -3.83
C ASP A 129 4.97 3.97 -4.72
N TYR A 130 3.84 4.31 -4.12
CA TYR A 130 2.63 4.75 -4.83
C TYR A 130 2.54 6.26 -4.80
N LYS A 131 2.52 6.87 -5.99
CA LYS A 131 2.40 8.31 -6.18
C LYS A 131 1.07 8.65 -6.84
N CYS A 132 0.28 9.47 -6.16
CA CYS A 132 -0.86 10.15 -6.77
C CYS A 132 -0.40 11.49 -7.32
N ASN A 133 -0.78 11.78 -8.56
CA ASN A 133 -0.62 13.07 -9.20
C ASN A 133 -2.00 13.62 -9.60
N VAL A 134 -2.28 14.86 -9.20
CA VAL A 134 -3.51 15.59 -9.55
C VAL A 134 -3.09 16.81 -10.35
N PHE A 135 -3.48 16.83 -11.61
CA PHE A 135 -3.14 17.85 -12.57
C PHE A 135 -4.40 18.58 -13.03
N SER A 136 -4.28 19.88 -13.29
CA SER A 136 -5.24 20.71 -14.00
C SER A 136 -4.49 21.72 -14.88
N VAL A 137 -5.20 22.50 -15.69
CA VAL A 137 -4.55 23.59 -16.45
C VAL A 137 -3.90 24.67 -15.57
N ALA A 138 -4.28 24.76 -14.29
CA ALA A 138 -3.76 25.78 -13.38
C ALA A 138 -2.69 25.24 -12.42
N ASP A 139 -2.76 23.95 -12.08
CA ASP A 139 -2.02 23.36 -10.96
C ASP A 139 -1.56 21.93 -11.27
N ASP A 140 -0.43 21.55 -10.71
CA ASP A 140 0.12 20.19 -10.77
C ASP A 140 0.69 19.84 -9.39
N VAL A 141 0.06 18.89 -8.70
CA VAL A 141 0.47 18.47 -7.36
C VAL A 141 0.57 16.95 -7.27
N SER A 142 1.53 16.47 -6.48
CA SER A 142 1.69 15.04 -6.24
C SER A 142 2.07 14.73 -4.79
N ARG A 143 1.73 13.53 -4.34
CA ARG A 143 2.14 12.97 -3.06
C ARG A 143 2.42 11.48 -3.24
N GLU A 144 3.40 10.97 -2.50
CA GLU A 144 3.86 9.59 -2.59
C GLU A 144 3.97 8.94 -1.21
N THR A 145 3.74 7.63 -1.15
CA THR A 145 3.96 6.79 0.03
C THR A 145 4.11 5.32 -0.37
N SER A 146 4.82 4.54 0.45
CA SER A 146 5.08 3.13 0.20
C SER A 146 3.97 2.21 0.73
N MET A 147 3.76 1.09 0.04
CA MET A 147 2.96 -0.05 0.49
C MET A 147 3.77 -1.34 0.39
N ILE A 148 3.73 -2.15 1.45
CA ILE A 148 4.29 -3.51 1.48
C ILE A 148 3.15 -4.53 1.48
N VAL A 149 3.17 -5.42 0.49
CA VAL A 149 2.28 -6.58 0.46
C VAL A 149 3.07 -7.81 0.89
N TYR A 150 2.88 -8.24 2.14
CA TYR A 150 3.66 -9.33 2.73
C TYR A 150 3.01 -10.70 2.50
N SER A 151 3.84 -11.71 2.26
CA SER A 151 3.43 -13.12 2.21
C SER A 151 3.92 -13.81 3.48
N PRO A 152 3.02 -14.38 4.32
CA PRO A 152 3.45 -15.25 5.41
C PRO A 152 4.00 -16.56 4.86
N GLU A 153 4.51 -17.39 5.75
CA GLU A 153 5.01 -18.73 5.42
C GLU A 153 3.94 -19.61 4.76
N GLU A 154 4.34 -20.30 3.70
CA GLU A 154 3.59 -21.41 3.10
C GLU A 154 3.99 -22.75 3.76
N THR A 155 5.26 -22.87 4.15
CA THR A 155 5.83 -24.00 4.89
C THR A 155 6.58 -23.49 6.10
N PHE A 156 6.46 -24.17 7.24
CA PHE A 156 7.19 -23.82 8.46
C PHE A 156 7.33 -25.00 9.43
N ASP A 157 8.55 -25.54 9.44
CA ASP A 157 8.91 -26.78 10.10
C ASP A 157 10.09 -26.57 11.06
N LEU A 158 10.04 -27.30 12.17
CA LEU A 158 11.10 -27.37 13.17
C LEU A 158 11.33 -28.85 13.48
N LYS A 159 12.56 -29.32 13.28
CA LYS A 159 12.96 -30.70 13.52
C LYS A 159 14.30 -30.75 14.26
N TYR A 160 14.58 -31.91 14.85
CA TYR A 160 15.90 -32.22 15.37
C TYR A 160 16.33 -33.62 14.93
N GLU A 161 17.62 -33.79 14.74
CA GLU A 161 18.27 -35.06 14.41
C GLU A 161 19.40 -35.30 15.42
N LYS A 162 19.57 -36.56 15.84
CA LYS A 162 20.65 -36.97 16.74
C LYS A 162 21.75 -37.61 15.90
N ASN A 163 22.96 -37.08 16.00
CA ASN A 163 24.14 -37.62 15.34
C ASN A 163 25.07 -38.20 16.41
N ASP A 164 25.38 -39.48 16.26
CA ASP A 164 26.36 -40.18 17.08
C ASP A 164 27.72 -40.10 16.37
N ASP A 165 28.50 -39.07 16.67
CA ASP A 165 29.88 -38.96 16.17
C ASP A 165 30.88 -39.47 17.22
N GLU A 166 32.11 -39.81 16.78
CA GLU A 166 33.19 -40.32 17.64
C GLU A 166 33.58 -39.37 18.80
N SER A 167 33.09 -38.12 18.79
CA SER A 167 33.31 -37.07 19.79
C SER A 167 32.16 -36.88 20.81
N GLY A 168 30.99 -37.50 20.63
CA GLY A 168 29.83 -37.41 21.54
C GLY A 168 28.46 -37.36 20.83
N GLU A 169 27.36 -37.43 21.59
CA GLU A 169 25.99 -37.27 21.06
C GLU A 169 25.74 -35.78 20.77
N VAL A 170 25.60 -35.45 19.49
CA VAL A 170 25.32 -34.09 19.01
C VAL A 170 23.86 -34.03 18.54
N VAL A 171 23.18 -32.94 18.87
CA VAL A 171 21.80 -32.69 18.43
C VAL A 171 21.82 -31.55 17.42
N GLU A 172 21.42 -31.84 16.20
CA GLU A 172 21.22 -30.85 15.15
C GLU A 172 19.75 -30.44 15.13
N VAL A 173 19.48 -29.16 15.36
CA VAL A 173 18.15 -28.58 15.26
C VAL A 173 18.07 -27.81 13.95
N THR A 174 17.09 -28.14 13.12
CA THR A 174 16.84 -27.48 11.85
C THR A 174 15.47 -26.81 11.87
N CYS A 175 15.44 -25.51 11.62
CA CYS A 175 14.22 -24.74 11.43
C CYS A 175 14.17 -24.21 9.99
N ILE A 176 13.09 -24.49 9.26
CA ILE A 176 12.95 -24.12 7.85
C ILE A 176 11.59 -23.47 7.66
N ALA A 177 11.56 -22.36 6.93
CA ALA A 177 10.32 -21.74 6.47
C ALA A 177 10.44 -21.29 5.01
N GLY A 178 9.34 -21.33 4.27
CA GLY A 178 9.31 -20.99 2.85
C GLY A 178 8.10 -20.16 2.44
N GLY A 179 8.20 -19.52 1.26
CA GLY A 179 7.11 -18.70 0.70
C GLY A 179 6.95 -17.32 1.34
N LEU A 180 8.01 -16.78 1.92
CA LEU A 180 7.98 -15.56 2.73
C LEU A 180 8.28 -14.29 1.91
N TYR A 181 7.65 -13.18 2.23
CA TYR A 181 8.01 -11.88 1.66
C TYR A 181 7.54 -10.74 2.58
N PRO A 182 8.27 -9.62 2.75
CA PRO A 182 9.67 -9.39 2.38
C PRO A 182 10.66 -10.32 3.09
N GLU A 183 11.97 -10.02 3.00
CA GLU A 183 13.04 -10.81 3.62
C GLU A 183 12.75 -11.14 5.11
N PRO A 184 12.66 -12.44 5.47
CA PRO A 184 12.33 -12.89 6.81
C PRO A 184 13.57 -13.08 7.71
N THR A 185 13.32 -13.37 8.98
CA THR A 185 14.35 -13.77 9.96
C THR A 185 13.86 -14.96 10.78
N LEU A 186 14.78 -15.86 11.13
CA LEU A 186 14.56 -16.95 12.08
C LEU A 186 15.39 -16.72 13.35
N GLU A 187 14.88 -17.18 14.49
CA GLU A 187 15.57 -17.11 15.79
C GLU A 187 15.30 -18.40 16.55
N ILE A 188 16.35 -19.19 16.82
CA ILE A 188 16.25 -20.40 17.63
C ILE A 188 16.58 -20.06 19.08
N SER A 189 15.72 -20.51 19.99
CA SER A 189 15.90 -20.38 21.44
C SER A 189 15.74 -21.74 22.09
N VAL A 190 16.56 -22.01 23.11
CA VAL A 190 16.52 -23.24 23.91
C VAL A 190 16.27 -22.83 25.36
N ASN A 191 15.16 -23.28 25.95
CA ASN A 191 14.69 -22.84 27.28
C ASN A 191 14.69 -21.30 27.42
N ASP A 192 14.17 -20.61 26.40
CA ASP A 192 14.10 -19.14 26.27
C ASP A 192 15.47 -18.41 26.18
N ILE A 193 16.57 -19.13 26.11
CA ILE A 193 17.90 -18.56 25.82
C ILE A 193 18.07 -18.52 24.30
N VAL A 194 18.24 -17.32 23.74
CA VAL A 194 18.46 -17.12 22.30
C VAL A 194 19.89 -17.49 21.92
N PHE A 195 20.03 -18.28 20.87
CA PHE A 195 21.34 -18.67 20.33
C PHE A 195 21.65 -17.85 19.09
N ASN A 196 22.68 -17.01 19.16
CA ASN A 196 23.16 -16.18 18.05
C ASN A 196 24.17 -16.91 17.15
N ARG A 197 24.62 -18.11 17.55
CA ARG A 197 25.60 -18.91 16.82
C ARG A 197 24.85 -20.00 16.06
N THR A 198 24.50 -19.66 14.84
CA THR A 198 23.87 -20.56 13.91
C THR A 198 24.68 -20.54 12.64
N GLU A 199 25.05 -21.74 12.21
CA GLU A 199 26.14 -21.89 11.25
C GLU A 199 25.68 -21.64 9.81
N ASP A 200 24.37 -21.63 9.54
CA ASP A 200 23.79 -21.42 8.21
C ASP A 200 22.54 -20.52 8.24
N PHE A 201 22.80 -19.23 8.52
CA PHE A 201 22.01 -18.02 8.25
C PHE A 201 21.92 -17.61 6.78
N ASP A 202 21.01 -18.15 5.95
CA ASP A 202 20.68 -17.44 4.71
C ASP A 202 19.19 -17.46 4.31
N ALA A 203 18.68 -16.27 4.00
CA ALA A 203 17.36 -16.08 3.42
C ALA A 203 17.51 -16.08 1.89
N VAL A 204 17.23 -17.21 1.27
CA VAL A 204 17.41 -17.40 -0.17
C VAL A 204 16.18 -16.94 -0.93
N ARG A 205 16.34 -15.88 -1.72
CA ARG A 205 15.30 -15.40 -2.63
C ARG A 205 15.12 -16.35 -3.81
N GLN A 206 13.89 -16.75 -4.06
CA GLN A 206 13.47 -17.63 -5.15
C GLN A 206 13.08 -16.83 -6.40
N ASP A 207 12.88 -17.53 -7.53
CA ASP A 207 12.52 -16.93 -8.82
C ASP A 207 11.16 -16.21 -8.79
N ASP A 208 10.23 -16.67 -7.95
CA ASP A 208 8.93 -16.03 -7.75
C ASP A 208 9.01 -14.73 -6.91
N GLY A 209 10.19 -14.42 -6.39
CA GLY A 209 10.50 -13.25 -5.58
C GLY A 209 10.29 -13.43 -4.08
N LYS A 210 9.77 -14.58 -3.62
CA LYS A 210 9.65 -14.94 -2.20
C LYS A 210 10.96 -15.50 -1.66
N TYR A 211 11.02 -15.69 -0.35
CA TYR A 211 12.19 -16.17 0.38
C TYR A 211 11.91 -17.52 1.03
N ASN A 212 12.92 -18.39 0.97
CA ASN A 212 13.05 -19.55 1.83
C ASN A 212 14.19 -19.28 2.81
N ILE A 213 13.99 -19.61 4.08
CA ILE A 213 14.96 -19.35 5.14
C ILE A 213 15.14 -20.61 5.98
N THR A 214 16.40 -20.92 6.27
CA THR A 214 16.80 -22.05 7.11
C THR A 214 17.66 -21.54 8.25
N ALA A 215 17.51 -22.15 9.42
CA ALA A 215 18.32 -21.91 10.60
C ALA A 215 18.74 -23.26 11.18
N VAL A 216 20.05 -23.47 11.31
CA VAL A 216 20.63 -24.70 11.89
C VAL A 216 21.37 -24.36 13.18
N LEU A 217 21.01 -25.06 14.26
CA LEU A 217 21.70 -25.00 15.55
C LEU A 217 22.27 -26.39 15.86
N ILE A 218 23.59 -26.46 16.04
CA ILE A 218 24.28 -27.66 16.51
C ILE A 218 24.52 -27.49 18.01
N ALA A 219 23.94 -28.37 18.81
CA ALA A 219 24.06 -28.36 20.26
C ALA A 219 24.68 -29.67 20.78
N GLU A 220 25.62 -29.55 21.71
CA GLU A 220 26.10 -30.72 22.46
C GLU A 220 24.98 -31.25 23.37
N ASN A 221 24.73 -32.56 23.37
CA ASN A 221 23.69 -33.16 24.23
C ASN A 221 23.88 -32.80 25.73
N ALA A 222 25.13 -32.57 26.16
CA ALA A 222 25.46 -32.15 27.52
C ALA A 222 24.83 -30.81 27.97
N HIS A 223 24.48 -29.93 27.02
CA HIS A 223 23.77 -28.67 27.27
C HIS A 223 22.23 -28.81 27.25
N LEU A 224 21.71 -29.95 26.81
CA LEU A 224 20.28 -30.28 26.72
C LEU A 224 19.89 -31.23 27.85
N GLN A 225 20.13 -30.84 29.11
CA GLN A 225 19.84 -31.70 30.26
C GLN A 225 18.35 -31.72 30.59
N GLY A 226 17.76 -32.92 30.63
CA GLY A 226 16.35 -33.12 31.00
C GLY A 226 15.37 -32.88 29.86
N GLU A 227 14.20 -32.33 30.19
CA GLU A 227 13.17 -31.95 29.22
C GLU A 227 13.46 -30.51 28.76
N THR A 228 13.88 -30.36 27.50
CA THR A 228 14.33 -29.09 26.93
C THR A 228 13.37 -28.60 25.86
N VAL A 229 12.92 -27.36 25.95
CA VAL A 229 12.03 -26.76 24.94
C VAL A 229 12.88 -25.99 23.93
N ILE A 230 12.77 -26.39 22.67
CA ILE A 230 13.42 -25.73 21.54
C ILE A 230 12.33 -24.98 20.78
N LYS A 231 12.48 -23.67 20.65
CA LYS A 231 11.53 -22.80 19.96
C LYS A 231 12.23 -22.07 18.82
N CYS A 232 11.64 -22.12 17.65
CA CYS A 232 12.04 -21.32 16.50
C CYS A 232 11.00 -20.23 16.25
N THR A 233 11.44 -18.98 16.25
CA THR A 233 10.60 -17.80 16.01
C THR A 233 10.90 -17.26 14.62
N LEU A 234 9.87 -17.14 13.80
CA LEU A 234 9.89 -16.56 12.46
C LEU A 234 9.35 -15.13 12.52
N ARG A 235 10.06 -14.18 11.91
CA ARG A 235 9.60 -12.79 11.80
C ARG A 235 9.77 -12.25 10.38
N ILE A 236 8.84 -11.38 9.97
CA ILE A 236 9.00 -10.50 8.80
C ILE A 236 9.03 -9.07 9.36
N PRO A 237 10.21 -8.50 9.65
CA PRO A 237 10.33 -7.23 10.38
C PRO A 237 9.57 -6.08 9.71
N ASN A 238 9.70 -5.98 8.38
CA ASN A 238 9.06 -4.92 7.59
C ASN A 238 7.53 -4.98 7.58
N ALA A 239 6.94 -6.12 7.97
CA ALA A 239 5.50 -6.32 8.03
C ALA A 239 4.96 -6.43 9.47
N ASN A 240 5.83 -6.34 10.49
CA ASN A 240 5.48 -6.61 11.89
C ASN A 240 4.74 -7.96 12.07
N TYR A 241 5.18 -8.96 11.32
CA TYR A 241 4.62 -10.31 11.38
C TYR A 241 5.54 -11.22 12.20
N THR A 242 4.96 -12.06 13.05
CA THR A 242 5.68 -13.05 13.86
C THR A 242 4.87 -14.33 13.99
N ASN A 243 5.54 -15.47 13.81
CA ASN A 243 5.01 -16.80 14.10
C ASN A 243 6.10 -17.65 14.77
N TRP A 244 5.76 -18.79 15.36
CA TRP A 244 6.74 -19.69 15.97
C TRP A 244 6.32 -21.16 15.96
N ARG A 245 7.32 -22.04 15.98
CA ARG A 245 7.19 -23.47 16.25
C ARG A 245 8.00 -23.83 17.49
N PHE A 246 7.60 -24.88 18.18
CA PHE A 246 8.36 -25.42 19.29
C PHE A 246 8.29 -26.94 19.29
N LEU A 247 9.31 -27.57 19.86
CA LEU A 247 9.36 -29.00 20.16
C LEU A 247 10.05 -29.22 21.50
N THR A 248 9.82 -30.40 22.07
CA THR A 248 10.45 -30.83 23.31
C THR A 248 11.47 -31.91 22.99
N TYR A 249 12.70 -31.71 23.46
CA TYR A 249 13.79 -32.66 23.42
C TYR A 249 13.94 -33.33 24.79
N SER A 250 14.02 -34.66 24.81
CA SER A 250 14.28 -35.44 26.02
C SER A 250 15.53 -36.29 25.82
N SER A 251 16.55 -36.08 26.65
CA SER A 251 17.76 -36.90 26.64
C SER A 251 17.48 -38.23 27.34
N GLY A 252 17.01 -39.24 26.60
CA GLY A 252 16.73 -40.58 27.14
C GLY A 252 16.42 -41.64 26.08
N THR A 253 17.03 -42.82 26.22
CA THR A 253 16.73 -44.03 25.45
C THR A 253 15.35 -44.58 25.87
N ALA A 254 14.28 -44.17 25.20
CA ALA A 254 13.07 -44.98 24.94
C ALA A 254 11.99 -44.16 24.21
N THR A 255 11.61 -44.71 23.05
CA THR A 255 10.36 -44.63 22.29
C THR A 255 9.11 -44.10 23.02
N SER A 256 8.51 -43.02 22.48
CA SER A 256 7.09 -43.02 22.09
C SER A 256 6.65 -41.73 21.36
N THR A 257 6.22 -41.92 20.10
CA THR A 257 5.06 -41.34 19.40
C THR A 257 4.90 -39.82 19.26
N PRO A 258 4.79 -39.28 18.02
CA PRO A 258 4.39 -37.90 17.80
C PRO A 258 2.96 -37.68 18.30
N SER A 259 2.77 -36.70 19.19
CA SER A 259 1.46 -36.22 19.57
C SER A 259 0.95 -35.34 18.43
N VAL A 260 0.02 -35.88 17.63
CA VAL A 260 -0.80 -35.09 16.72
C VAL A 260 -1.74 -34.23 17.57
N THR A 261 -1.41 -32.96 17.72
CA THR A 261 -2.34 -31.97 18.27
C THR A 261 -3.48 -31.81 17.27
N THR A 262 -4.64 -32.34 17.62
CA THR A 262 -5.88 -32.15 16.87
C THR A 262 -6.27 -30.67 16.94
N ASN A 263 -6.17 -29.96 15.81
CA ASN A 263 -6.80 -28.66 15.66
C ASN A 263 -8.31 -28.87 15.71
N LEU A 264 -8.89 -28.55 16.87
CA LEU A 264 -10.32 -28.38 17.07
C LEU A 264 -10.80 -27.18 16.26
N LEU A 265 -11.21 -27.47 15.03
CA LEU A 265 -11.84 -26.56 14.10
C LEU A 265 -13.22 -26.19 14.66
N ARG A 266 -13.31 -25.07 15.39
CA ARG A 266 -14.59 -24.50 15.81
C ARG A 266 -15.18 -23.72 14.62
N LYS A 267 -15.87 -24.46 13.76
CA LYS A 267 -16.77 -23.95 12.75
C LYS A 267 -17.88 -23.16 13.46
N MET A 268 -17.90 -21.83 13.28
CA MET A 268 -19.07 -21.01 13.56
C MET A 268 -19.80 -20.82 12.23
N ASP A 269 -20.86 -21.58 12.03
CA ASP A 269 -21.86 -21.34 10.99
C ASP A 269 -22.73 -20.15 11.43
N ILE A 270 -22.71 -19.07 10.65
CA ILE A 270 -23.72 -17.99 10.75
C ILE A 270 -24.83 -18.34 9.77
N GLN A 271 -26.02 -18.53 10.32
CA GLN A 271 -27.24 -18.80 9.58
C GLN A 271 -27.71 -17.57 8.79
N VAL A 272 -28.01 -17.82 7.52
CA VAL A 272 -28.76 -16.98 6.60
C VAL A 272 -30.20 -16.86 7.08
N ILE A 273 -30.69 -15.63 7.26
CA ILE A 273 -32.13 -15.33 7.30
C ILE A 273 -32.44 -14.60 6.00
N ASN A 274 -33.07 -15.31 5.07
CA ASN A 274 -33.90 -14.71 4.02
C ASN A 274 -35.20 -14.25 4.65
N ASN A 275 -35.71 -13.09 4.23
CA ASN A 275 -37.14 -12.83 4.09
C ASN A 275 -37.37 -11.75 3.03
N THR A 276 -37.89 -12.20 1.88
CA THR A 276 -38.95 -11.61 1.04
C THR A 276 -38.85 -10.17 0.49
N GLU A 277 -38.78 -10.12 -0.84
CA GLU A 277 -39.24 -9.08 -1.81
C GLU A 277 -40.73 -8.70 -1.68
N PRO A 278 -41.32 -7.87 -2.58
CA PRO A 278 -40.90 -6.59 -3.19
C PRO A 278 -42.00 -5.51 -3.05
N ASN A 279 -41.74 -4.27 -3.50
CA ASN A 279 -42.75 -3.49 -4.24
C ASN A 279 -42.13 -2.30 -5.01
N THR A 280 -42.63 -2.19 -6.25
CA THR A 280 -42.75 -1.09 -7.22
C THR A 280 -42.85 0.32 -6.59
N ASP A 281 -42.41 1.42 -7.22
CA ASP A 281 -42.89 1.87 -8.53
C ASP A 281 -42.11 3.11 -9.08
N ASN A 282 -42.11 3.24 -10.41
CA ASN A 282 -42.11 4.43 -11.27
C ASN A 282 -41.01 5.53 -11.22
N GLY A 283 -40.26 5.62 -12.34
CA GLY A 283 -40.56 6.60 -13.39
C GLY A 283 -39.79 7.94 -13.36
N GLY A 284 -39.12 8.28 -14.48
CA GLY A 284 -38.69 9.66 -14.73
C GLY A 284 -37.53 9.81 -15.72
N ASP A 285 -37.84 9.71 -17.00
CA ASP A 285 -37.00 10.11 -18.15
C ASP A 285 -36.76 11.63 -18.14
N ALA A 286 -35.53 12.07 -18.48
CA ALA A 286 -35.24 13.42 -18.93
C ALA A 286 -33.90 13.47 -19.69
N THR A 287 -34.02 13.32 -21.00
CA THR A 287 -33.04 13.71 -22.01
C THR A 287 -32.70 15.20 -21.95
N THR A 288 -31.42 15.57 -22.07
CA THR A 288 -31.00 16.82 -22.74
C THR A 288 -29.65 16.64 -23.41
N LEU A 289 -29.62 16.99 -24.70
CA LEU A 289 -28.44 17.02 -25.59
C LEU A 289 -27.78 18.42 -25.56
N THR A 290 -26.63 18.49 -26.24
CA THR A 290 -25.88 19.67 -26.75
C THR A 290 -24.67 20.11 -25.89
N LEU A 291 -23.49 20.47 -26.41
CA LEU A 291 -22.97 20.68 -27.76
C LEU A 291 -21.42 20.58 -27.74
N SER A 292 -20.85 20.38 -28.94
CA SER A 292 -19.45 20.14 -29.33
C SER A 292 -18.31 20.92 -28.66
N THR A 293 -17.19 20.23 -28.40
CA THR A 293 -15.83 20.81 -28.41
C THR A 293 -14.80 19.87 -29.05
N SER A 294 -14.92 19.63 -30.36
CA SER A 294 -13.86 19.01 -31.15
C SER A 294 -12.80 20.07 -31.47
N LEU A 295 -11.65 20.05 -30.77
CA LEU A 295 -10.33 20.47 -31.27
C LEU A 295 -9.23 20.48 -30.18
N ILE A 296 -9.59 20.48 -28.89
CA ILE A 296 -8.59 20.61 -27.79
C ILE A 296 -8.12 19.25 -27.24
N ILE A 297 -8.92 18.18 -27.39
CA ILE A 297 -8.54 16.82 -27.00
C ILE A 297 -7.28 16.35 -27.75
N ALA A 298 -7.09 16.79 -29.00
CA ALA A 298 -5.90 16.45 -29.78
C ALA A 298 -4.61 16.96 -29.11
N VAL A 299 -4.60 18.19 -28.56
CA VAL A 299 -3.37 18.81 -28.03
C VAL A 299 -2.93 18.19 -26.70
N ILE A 300 -3.87 17.72 -25.87
CA ILE A 300 -3.55 17.00 -24.62
C ILE A 300 -3.04 15.58 -24.91
N LEU A 301 -3.56 14.93 -25.95
CA LEU A 301 -3.02 13.64 -26.41
C LEU A 301 -1.59 13.77 -26.97
N PHE A 302 -1.28 14.84 -27.70
CA PHE A 302 0.03 15.04 -28.34
C PHE A 302 1.20 15.39 -27.41
N LEU A 303 0.95 15.82 -26.16
CA LEU A 303 2.04 16.04 -25.17
C LEU A 303 2.39 14.77 -24.36
N SER A 304 1.76 13.64 -24.66
CA SER A 304 2.00 12.35 -24.01
C SER A 304 2.52 11.28 -24.97
N THR A 305 3.31 11.67 -25.98
CA THR A 305 3.94 10.71 -26.90
C THR A 305 5.08 9.96 -26.23
N ASP A 306 4.72 9.08 -25.30
CA ASP A 306 5.39 7.83 -25.02
C ASP A 306 4.33 6.73 -25.17
N THR A 307 4.31 6.13 -26.36
CA THR A 307 3.68 4.82 -26.68
C THR A 307 2.23 4.57 -26.25
N TRP A 308 1.28 5.10 -27.02
CA TRP A 308 -0.15 4.72 -26.97
C TRP A 308 -0.44 3.50 -27.84
N HIS A 309 -0.08 2.29 -27.40
CA HIS A 309 -0.63 1.06 -27.97
C HIS A 309 -1.08 0.14 -26.82
N GLY A 310 -2.40 0.08 -26.58
CA GLY A 310 -3.01 -0.99 -25.76
C GLY A 310 -4.01 -0.57 -24.67
N TRP A 311 -4.20 0.71 -24.40
CA TRP A 311 -5.06 1.16 -23.29
C TRP A 311 -6.50 1.41 -23.80
N THR A 312 -7.44 0.56 -23.41
CA THR A 312 -8.89 0.70 -23.71
C THR A 312 -9.65 1.26 -22.50
N GLY A 313 -10.72 2.02 -22.76
CA GLY A 313 -11.54 2.63 -21.71
C GLY A 313 -12.32 1.61 -20.88
N CYS A 314 -12.56 1.90 -19.60
CA CYS A 314 -13.32 1.00 -18.70
C CYS A 314 -14.77 0.70 -19.13
N TYR A 315 -15.32 1.35 -20.17
CA TYR A 315 -16.65 1.01 -20.70
C TYR A 315 -16.65 -0.23 -21.61
N ASP A 316 -15.49 -0.68 -22.07
CA ASP A 316 -15.35 -1.77 -23.05
C ASP A 316 -14.92 -3.12 -22.42
N ARG A 317 -14.91 -3.25 -21.09
CA ARG A 317 -14.57 -4.50 -20.35
C ARG A 317 -15.68 -4.95 -19.42
#